data_AF-A0A7V1GSF8-F1
#
_entry.id   AF-A0A7V1GSF8-F1
#
_cell.length_a   1.000
_cell.length_b   1.000
_cell.length_c   1.000
_cell.angle_alpha   90.00
_cell.angle_beta   90.00
_cell.angle_gamma   90.00
#
_symmetry.space_group_name_H-M   'P 1'
#
loop_
_entity.id
_entity.type
_entity.pdbx_description
1 polymer ?
#
loop_
_entity_poly.entity_id
_entity_poly.type
_entity_poly.pdbx_seq_one_letter_code
_entity_poly.pdbx_strand_id
1 'polypeptide(L)'
;MTMAERKPIAPGNRLVCAEAHPNVALVKYWGKRDRRLNLPSVGSISLTLDTLCTRVSVRSANRETDEFSTNGKVAPPGAFEQLQEYLQFVRTLAGRSEPLVIETHSNFPVAAGLASSASMFAALAVALNEFYGLALAP
;
A
#
# COMPACT_ATOMS: atom_id res chain seq x y z
N MET A 1 14.00 -13.13 25.22
CA MET A 1 12.69 -12.96 24.55
C MET A 1 12.85 -13.62 23.18
N THR A 2 12.21 -14.78 23.01
CA THR A 2 12.55 -15.80 22.01
C THR A 2 12.25 -15.34 20.58
N MET A 3 13.27 -15.41 19.73
CA MET A 3 13.14 -15.38 18.27
C MET A 3 12.21 -16.52 17.86
N ALA A 4 10.95 -16.21 17.55
CA ALA A 4 10.05 -17.18 16.96
C ALA A 4 10.65 -17.62 15.62
N GLU A 5 10.88 -18.93 15.48
CA GLU A 5 11.33 -19.55 14.25
C GLU A 5 10.41 -19.15 13.09
N ARG A 6 10.95 -18.35 12.15
CA ARG A 6 10.24 -17.97 10.93
C ARG A 6 10.16 -19.19 10.03
N LYS A 7 9.01 -19.85 10.03
CA LYS A 7 8.69 -20.94 9.10
C LYS A 7 8.83 -20.40 7.66
N PRO A 8 9.64 -21.00 6.77
CA PRO A 8 9.71 -20.59 5.38
C PRO A 8 8.32 -20.81 4.75
N ILE A 9 7.67 -19.71 4.37
CA ILE A 9 6.39 -19.73 3.67
C ILE A 9 6.68 -20.25 2.26
N ALA A 10 6.11 -21.41 1.91
CA ALA A 10 6.29 -22.03 0.60
C ALA A 10 5.83 -21.08 -0.53
N PRO A 11 6.48 -21.09 -1.70
CA PRO A 11 6.11 -20.28 -2.85
C PRO A 11 4.88 -20.88 -3.55
N GLY A 12 3.72 -20.83 -2.88
CA GLY A 12 2.44 -21.19 -3.46
C GLY A 12 1.60 -19.94 -3.61
N ASN A 13 1.19 -19.63 -4.85
CA ASN A 13 0.19 -18.66 -5.33
C ASN A 13 -0.59 -17.85 -4.25
N ARG A 14 0.12 -17.08 -3.41
CA ARG A 14 -0.47 -16.41 -2.25
C ARG A 14 -1.09 -15.11 -2.73
N LEU A 15 -2.41 -15.02 -2.61
CA LEU A 15 -3.18 -13.80 -2.83
C LEU A 15 -3.61 -13.25 -1.48
N VAL A 16 -3.16 -12.05 -1.15
CA VAL A 16 -3.57 -11.32 0.06
C VAL A 16 -4.40 -10.12 -0.36
N CYS A 17 -5.51 -9.89 0.33
CA CYS A 17 -6.38 -8.74 0.10
C CYS A 17 -6.49 -7.93 1.38
N ALA A 18 -6.42 -6.61 1.28
CA ALA A 18 -6.74 -5.71 2.37
C ALA A 18 -7.62 -4.56 1.86
N GLU A 19 -8.34 -3.94 2.79
CA GLU A 19 -9.23 -2.82 2.52
C GLU A 19 -8.91 -1.69 3.48
N ALA A 20 -8.99 -0.45 2.98
CA ALA A 20 -8.88 0.74 3.81
C ALA A 20 -9.79 1.84 3.28
N HIS A 21 -10.13 2.75 4.19
CA HIS A 21 -11.10 3.80 3.97
C HIS A 21 -10.41 5.15 3.75
N PRO A 22 -10.92 6.02 2.86
CA PRO A 22 -10.43 7.38 2.73
C PRO A 22 -10.83 8.20 3.96
N ASN A 23 -10.16 9.32 4.13
CA ASN A 23 -10.45 10.26 5.22
C ASN A 23 -10.54 11.70 4.71
N VAL A 24 -11.18 12.56 5.49
CA VAL A 24 -11.32 14.00 5.25
C VAL A 24 -10.64 14.76 6.38
N ALA A 25 -9.70 15.65 6.04
CA ALA A 25 -8.96 16.40 7.04
C ALA A 25 -9.84 17.47 7.73
N LEU A 26 -9.89 17.43 9.06
CA LEU A 26 -10.47 18.46 9.93
C LEU A 26 -9.41 19.53 10.27
N VAL A 27 -8.20 19.08 10.63
CA VAL A 27 -7.00 19.89 10.72
C VAL A 27 -6.10 19.51 9.55
N LYS A 28 -5.82 20.45 8.67
CA LYS A 28 -5.20 20.18 7.38
C LYS A 28 -3.73 19.76 7.52
N TYR A 29 -3.38 18.68 6.82
CA TYR A 29 -2.00 18.42 6.43
C TYR A 29 -1.59 19.43 5.35
N TRP A 30 -0.63 20.29 5.64
CA TRP A 30 -0.14 21.27 4.66
C TRP A 30 1.34 21.59 4.86
N GLY A 31 2.12 21.34 3.81
CA GLY A 31 3.57 21.52 3.82
C GLY A 31 4.34 20.29 4.30
N LYS A 32 5.52 20.08 3.70
CA LYS A 32 6.47 19.03 4.07
C LYS A 32 7.77 19.67 4.52
N ARG A 33 8.24 19.32 5.71
CA ARG A 33 9.58 19.72 6.19
C ARG A 33 10.68 18.81 5.63
N ASP A 34 10.33 17.56 5.30
CA ASP A 34 11.17 16.63 4.56
C ASP A 34 10.34 15.94 3.48
N ARG A 35 10.69 16.20 2.21
CA ARG A 35 9.95 15.63 1.06
C ARG A 35 10.29 14.16 0.83
N ARG A 36 11.53 13.75 1.10
CA ARG A 36 12.01 12.38 0.88
C ARG A 36 11.39 11.41 1.88
N LEU A 37 11.33 11.81 3.15
CA LEU A 37 10.71 11.02 4.22
C LEU A 37 9.20 11.27 4.36
N ASN A 38 8.63 12.15 3.54
CA ASN A 38 7.23 12.57 3.60
C ASN A 38 6.79 13.14 4.97
N LEU A 39 7.69 13.83 5.70
CA LEU A 39 7.41 14.36 7.04
C LEU A 39 6.62 15.67 6.98
N PRO A 40 5.49 15.78 7.73
CA PRO A 40 4.68 16.99 7.76
C PRO A 40 5.40 18.16 8.45
N SER A 41 5.07 19.38 8.02
CA SER A 41 5.46 20.60 8.74
C SER A 41 4.61 20.86 9.99
N VAL A 42 3.36 20.39 10.01
CA VAL A 42 2.39 20.59 11.09
C VAL A 42 1.57 19.32 11.36
N GLY A 43 1.04 19.17 12.57
CA GLY A 43 0.10 18.09 12.88
C GLY A 43 -1.21 18.23 12.09
N SER A 44 -1.89 17.10 11.89
CA SER A 44 -3.19 17.02 11.20
C SER A 44 -4.13 16.06 11.90
N ILE A 45 -5.43 16.25 11.71
CA ILE A 45 -6.51 15.40 12.25
C ILE A 45 -7.50 15.20 11.12
N SER A 46 -7.99 13.98 10.93
CA SER A 46 -8.98 13.66 9.90
C SER A 46 -10.08 12.74 10.42
N LEU A 47 -11.19 12.70 9.67
CA LEU A 47 -12.31 11.81 9.90
C LEU A 47 -12.30 10.72 8.82
N THR A 48 -12.29 9.46 9.23
CA THR A 48 -12.42 8.31 8.33
C THR A 48 -13.84 8.20 7.80
N LEU A 49 -14.00 7.95 6.50
CA LEU A 49 -15.29 7.76 5.86
C LEU A 49 -15.68 6.28 5.88
N ASP A 50 -16.90 5.96 6.28
CA ASP A 50 -17.33 4.58 6.46
C ASP A 50 -17.59 3.86 5.13
N THR A 51 -18.48 4.37 4.28
CA THR A 51 -18.98 3.63 3.11
C THR A 51 -17.98 3.55 1.94
N LEU A 52 -17.02 4.47 1.89
CA LEU A 52 -16.04 4.54 0.80
C LEU A 52 -14.84 3.67 1.14
N CYS A 53 -14.38 2.85 0.21
CA CYS A 53 -13.24 1.97 0.44
C CYS A 53 -12.38 1.77 -0.81
N THR A 54 -11.10 1.51 -0.55
CA THR A 54 -10.14 1.04 -1.54
C THR A 54 -9.65 -0.34 -1.10
N ARG A 55 -9.86 -1.32 -1.96
CA ARG A 55 -9.36 -2.67 -1.80
C ARG A 55 -8.07 -2.84 -2.61
N VAL A 56 -7.09 -3.49 -2.00
CA VAL A 56 -5.81 -3.81 -2.62
C VAL A 56 -5.57 -5.31 -2.53
N SER A 57 -5.22 -5.90 -3.66
CA SER A 57 -4.89 -7.31 -3.80
C SER A 57 -3.42 -7.44 -4.18
N VAL A 58 -2.65 -8.25 -3.44
CA VAL A 58 -1.23 -8.49 -3.66
C VAL A 58 -0.99 -9.98 -3.88
N ARG A 59 -0.26 -10.31 -4.94
CA ARG A 59 0.23 -11.68 -5.20
C ARG A 59 1.62 -11.64 -5.83
N SER A 60 2.34 -12.77 -5.77
CA SER A 60 3.56 -12.95 -6.57
C SER A 60 3.24 -12.86 -8.06
N ALA A 61 4.13 -12.22 -8.81
CA ALA A 61 4.06 -12.22 -10.27
C ALA A 61 4.78 -13.45 -10.85
N ASN A 62 4.32 -13.87 -12.02
CA ASN A 62 4.99 -14.88 -12.84
C ASN A 62 5.92 -14.23 -13.89
N ARG A 63 6.23 -12.93 -13.72
CA ARG A 63 7.06 -12.12 -14.62
C ARG A 63 8.24 -11.53 -13.85
N GLU A 64 9.17 -10.94 -14.60
CA GLU A 64 10.39 -10.33 -14.05
C GLU A 64 10.17 -8.95 -13.42
N THR A 65 9.02 -8.30 -13.66
CA THR A 65 8.74 -6.94 -13.18
C THR A 65 7.41 -6.87 -12.46
N ASP A 66 7.28 -5.85 -11.60
CA ASP A 66 6.02 -5.55 -10.93
C ASP A 66 4.93 -5.12 -11.92
N GLU A 67 3.69 -5.51 -11.63
CA GLU A 67 2.51 -5.09 -12.37
C GLU A 67 1.56 -4.33 -11.44
N PHE A 68 1.08 -3.18 -11.91
CA PHE A 68 0.11 -2.37 -11.17
C PHE A 68 -1.12 -2.14 -12.01
N SER A 69 -2.29 -2.34 -11.41
CA SER A 69 -3.55 -1.98 -12.02
C SER A 69 -4.44 -1.23 -11.02
N THR A 70 -5.23 -0.30 -11.56
CA THR A 70 -6.25 0.44 -10.82
C THR A 70 -7.56 0.35 -11.57
N ASN A 71 -8.59 -0.18 -10.93
CA ASN A 71 -9.92 -0.40 -11.51
C ASN A 71 -9.86 -1.10 -12.88
N GLY A 72 -9.07 -2.18 -12.97
CA GLY A 72 -8.88 -2.96 -14.20
C GLY A 72 -8.02 -2.30 -15.29
N LYS A 73 -7.48 -1.10 -15.06
CA LYS A 73 -6.58 -0.43 -16.00
C LYS A 73 -5.13 -0.57 -15.56
N VAL A 74 -4.29 -1.10 -16.44
CA VAL A 74 -2.84 -1.17 -16.20
C VAL A 74 -2.27 0.23 -16.09
N ALA A 75 -1.44 0.45 -15.09
CA ALA A 75 -0.74 1.69 -14.88
C ALA A 75 0.25 1.98 -16.01
N PRO A 76 0.35 3.21 -16.51
CA PRO A 76 1.43 3.57 -17.42
C PRO A 76 2.79 3.54 -16.69
N PRO A 77 3.89 3.24 -17.39
CA PRO A 77 5.24 3.30 -16.82
C PRO A 77 5.50 4.66 -16.15
N GLY A 78 6.08 4.66 -14.95
CA GLY A 78 6.40 5.89 -14.20
C GLY A 78 5.24 6.49 -13.39
N ALA A 79 3.99 6.04 -13.56
CA ALA A 79 2.86 6.55 -12.77
C ALA A 79 2.95 6.24 -11.26
N PHE A 80 3.91 5.42 -10.86
CA PHE A 80 4.01 4.81 -9.54
C PHE A 80 5.44 4.83 -8.98
N GLU A 81 6.24 5.86 -9.27
CA GLU A 81 7.59 6.00 -8.67
C GLU A 81 7.56 5.90 -7.14
N GLN A 82 6.64 6.62 -6.49
CA GLN A 82 6.48 6.57 -5.02
C GLN A 82 6.12 5.17 -4.52
N LEU A 83 5.33 4.41 -5.30
CA LEU A 83 4.94 3.05 -4.95
C LEU A 83 6.11 2.07 -5.15
N GLN A 84 6.91 2.25 -6.19
CA GLN A 84 8.15 1.49 -6.41
C GLN A 84 9.13 1.68 -5.25
N GLU A 85 9.38 2.92 -4.84
CA GLU A 85 10.21 3.23 -3.67
C GLU A 85 9.67 2.58 -2.40
N TYR A 86 8.35 2.64 -2.19
CA TYR A 86 7.70 2.02 -1.04
C TYR A 86 7.83 0.49 -1.05
N LEU A 87 7.62 -0.16 -2.20
CA LEU A 87 7.80 -1.61 -2.32
C LEU A 87 9.25 -2.02 -2.07
N GLN A 88 10.21 -1.26 -2.60
CA GLN A 88 11.61 -1.53 -2.36
C GLN A 88 11.96 -1.44 -0.86
N PHE A 89 11.40 -0.46 -0.16
CA PHE A 89 11.53 -0.35 1.29
C PHE A 89 10.97 -1.58 2.01
N VAL A 90 9.73 -1.98 1.71
CA VAL A 90 9.07 -3.13 2.35
C VAL A 90 9.79 -4.45 2.03
N ARG A 91 10.25 -4.64 0.78
CA ARG A 91 11.09 -5.76 0.36
C ARG A 91 12.39 -5.86 1.15
N THR A 92 13.04 -4.72 1.37
CA THR A 92 14.25 -4.64 2.18
C THR A 92 13.97 -5.06 3.63
N LEU A 93 12.86 -4.61 4.21
CA LEU A 93 12.44 -5.05 5.55
C LEU A 93 12.14 -6.57 5.61
N ALA A 94 11.56 -7.11 4.54
CA ALA A 94 11.21 -8.52 4.44
C ALA A 94 12.41 -9.44 4.13
N GLY A 95 13.51 -8.90 3.58
CA GLY A 95 14.58 -9.70 2.98
C GLY A 95 14.12 -10.44 1.72
N ARG A 96 13.26 -9.80 0.91
CA ARG A 96 12.58 -10.38 -0.25
C ARG A 96 12.76 -9.51 -1.48
N SER A 97 12.59 -10.07 -2.66
CA SER A 97 12.81 -9.35 -3.93
C SER A 97 11.93 -9.83 -5.08
N GLU A 98 10.96 -10.72 -4.81
CA GLU A 98 10.06 -11.21 -5.85
C GLU A 98 9.23 -10.07 -6.45
N PRO A 99 9.02 -10.09 -7.77
CA PRO A 99 8.06 -9.21 -8.42
C PRO A 99 6.63 -9.52 -7.96
N LEU A 100 5.81 -8.48 -7.85
CA LEU A 100 4.43 -8.55 -7.37
C LEU A 100 3.45 -8.06 -8.43
N VAL A 101 2.25 -8.64 -8.40
CA VAL A 101 1.08 -8.04 -9.06
C VAL A 101 0.22 -7.41 -7.99
N ILE A 102 -0.03 -6.12 -8.14
CA ILE A 102 -0.80 -5.29 -7.22
C ILE A 102 -1.99 -4.71 -7.97
N GLU A 103 -3.18 -5.15 -7.59
CA GLU A 103 -4.43 -4.67 -8.15
C GLU A 103 -5.18 -3.85 -7.10
N THR A 104 -5.64 -2.67 -7.51
CA THR A 104 -6.35 -1.72 -6.66
C THR A 104 -7.75 -1.47 -7.22
N HIS A 105 -8.76 -1.51 -6.36
CA HIS A 105 -10.13 -1.21 -6.71
C HIS A 105 -10.76 -0.29 -5.67
N SER A 106 -11.30 0.84 -6.10
CA SER A 106 -12.03 1.78 -5.22
C SER A 106 -13.50 1.85 -5.62
N ASN A 107 -14.41 1.84 -4.65
CA ASN A 107 -15.85 1.99 -4.91
C ASN A 107 -16.31 3.44 -5.15
N PHE A 108 -15.36 4.36 -5.36
CA PHE A 108 -15.57 5.78 -5.64
C PHE A 108 -14.68 6.26 -6.78
N PRO A 109 -15.07 7.34 -7.51
CA PRO A 109 -14.26 7.87 -8.58
C PRO A 109 -12.93 8.42 -8.06
N VAL A 110 -11.81 8.02 -8.68
CA VAL A 110 -10.47 8.53 -8.35
C VAL A 110 -10.40 10.07 -8.46
N ALA A 111 -11.17 10.67 -9.37
CA ALA A 111 -11.24 12.10 -9.63
C ALA A 111 -12.25 12.88 -8.74
N ALA A 112 -12.88 12.23 -7.75
CA ALA A 112 -13.89 12.88 -6.90
C ALA A 112 -13.31 13.88 -5.87
N GLY A 113 -12.00 14.18 -5.91
CA GLY A 113 -11.35 15.06 -4.92
C GLY A 113 -11.20 14.42 -3.53
N LEU A 114 -11.45 13.11 -3.43
CA LEU A 114 -11.25 12.32 -2.21
C LEU A 114 -9.80 11.83 -2.15
N ALA A 115 -9.28 11.61 -0.94
CA ALA A 115 -7.92 11.11 -0.67
C ALA A 115 -7.73 9.63 -1.10
N SER A 116 -7.94 9.36 -2.39
CA SER A 116 -7.87 8.03 -3.01
C SER A 116 -6.51 7.38 -2.80
N SER A 117 -5.43 8.15 -2.97
CA SER A 117 -4.05 7.69 -2.71
C SER A 117 -3.82 7.26 -1.26
N ALA A 118 -4.36 7.99 -0.27
CA ALA A 118 -4.18 7.67 1.14
C ALA A 118 -4.79 6.30 1.50
N SER A 119 -6.03 6.06 1.10
CA SER A 119 -6.69 4.76 1.32
C SER A 119 -5.99 3.62 0.58
N MET A 120 -5.51 3.85 -0.65
CA MET A 120 -4.75 2.85 -1.41
C MET A 120 -3.45 2.46 -0.69
N PHE A 121 -2.64 3.43 -0.27
CA PHE A 121 -1.38 3.13 0.44
C PHE A 121 -1.63 2.49 1.82
N ALA A 122 -2.70 2.88 2.52
CA ALA A 122 -3.07 2.24 3.78
C ALA A 122 -3.44 0.76 3.59
N ALA A 123 -4.31 0.46 2.62
CA ALA A 123 -4.67 -0.92 2.29
C ALA A 123 -3.45 -1.73 1.83
N LEU A 124 -2.60 -1.14 0.99
CA LEU A 124 -1.37 -1.78 0.52
C LEU A 124 -0.41 -2.11 1.67
N ALA A 125 -0.23 -1.20 2.63
CA ALA A 125 0.64 -1.44 3.79
C ALA A 125 0.18 -2.66 4.60
N VAL A 126 -1.13 -2.77 4.84
CA VAL A 126 -1.73 -3.93 5.52
C VAL A 126 -1.53 -5.21 4.70
N ALA A 127 -1.83 -5.17 3.40
CA ALA A 127 -1.68 -6.34 2.53
C ALA A 127 -0.23 -6.82 2.46
N LEU A 128 0.75 -5.91 2.35
CA LEU A 128 2.17 -6.28 2.30
C LEU A 128 2.69 -6.79 3.65
N ASN A 129 2.24 -6.21 4.77
CA ASN A 129 2.57 -6.70 6.10
C ASN A 129 2.15 -8.17 6.26
N GLU A 130 0.94 -8.51 5.84
CA GLU A 130 0.45 -9.89 5.86
C GLU A 130 1.15 -10.78 4.82
N PHE A 131 1.29 -10.30 3.58
CA PHE A 131 1.91 -11.04 2.47
C PHE A 131 3.34 -11.47 2.82
N TYR A 132 4.14 -10.57 3.38
CA TYR A 132 5.51 -10.84 3.82
C TYR A 132 5.62 -11.40 5.24
N GLY A 133 4.52 -11.45 5.99
CA GLY A 133 4.51 -11.94 7.38
C GLY A 133 5.38 -11.11 8.32
N LEU A 134 5.37 -9.78 8.17
CA LEU A 134 6.25 -8.88 8.93
C LEU A 134 5.83 -8.71 10.39
N ALA A 135 4.59 -9.08 10.74
CA ALA A 135 4.01 -8.99 12.09
C ALA A 135 4.09 -7.56 12.68
N LEU A 136 4.01 -6.55 11.82
CA LEU A 136 3.89 -5.15 12.24
C LEU A 136 2.47 -4.91 12.73
N ALA A 137 2.34 -4.05 13.74
CA ALA A 137 1.03 -3.57 14.19
C ALA A 137 0.34 -2.79 13.05
N PRO A 138 -0.99 -2.90 12.91
CA PRO A 138 -1.75 -2.08 12.00
C PRO A 138 -1.75 -0.60 12.40
#